data_AF-A0A8J7VKX5-F1
#
_entry.id   AF-A0A8J7VKX5-F1
#
_cell.length_a   1.000
_cell.length_b   1.000
_cell.length_c   1.000
_cell.angle_alpha   90.00
_cell.angle_beta   90.00
_cell.angle_gamma   90.00
#
_symmetry.space_group_name_H-M   'P 1'
#
loop_
_entity.id
_entity.type
_entity.pdbx_description
1 polymer ?
#
loop_
_entity_poly.entity_id
_entity_poly.type
_entity_poly.pdbx_seq_one_letter_code
_entity_poly.pdbx_strand_id
1 'polypeptide(L)'
;MTNPPLPPANRWKTLDKDLARFSQLENAAAAIGRPMVAIGISFIFVVVCALAAFALAGHGSGTLIIVAAAVFGAYMALNIGANDVANNMGPAVG
;
A
#
# COMPACT_ATOMS: atom_id res chain seq x y z
N MET A 1 -18.50 -29.55 51.21
CA MET A 1 -18.94 -29.12 49.87
C MET A 1 -17.71 -29.09 48.98
N THR A 2 -17.40 -30.20 48.29
CA THR A 2 -16.24 -30.28 47.38
C THR A 2 -16.70 -29.90 45.98
N ASN A 3 -16.10 -28.87 45.38
CA ASN A 3 -16.42 -28.50 44.01
C ASN A 3 -16.01 -29.64 43.06
N PRO A 4 -16.86 -30.00 42.09
CA PRO A 4 -16.50 -31.02 41.11
C PRO A 4 -15.30 -30.58 40.27
N PRO A 5 -14.46 -31.52 39.79
CA PRO A 5 -13.33 -31.21 38.93
C PRO A 5 -13.82 -30.55 37.63
N LEU A 6 -13.19 -29.44 37.26
CA LEU A 6 -13.52 -28.71 36.05
C LEU A 6 -13.28 -29.62 34.82
N PRO A 7 -14.19 -29.58 33.82
CA PRO A 7 -14.03 -30.37 32.60
C PRO A 7 -12.70 -30.03 31.90
N PRO A 8 -12.07 -31.00 31.20
CA PRO A 8 -10.79 -30.80 30.55
C PRO A 8 -10.89 -29.65 29.53
N ALA A 9 -10.12 -28.59 29.75
CA ALA A 9 -10.06 -27.45 28.85
C ALA A 9 -9.64 -27.92 27.45
N ASN A 10 -10.51 -27.76 26.45
CA ASN A 10 -10.23 -28.27 25.12
C ASN A 10 -9.30 -27.33 24.34
N ARG A 11 -8.00 -27.55 24.51
CA ARG A 11 -6.89 -26.79 23.90
C ARG A 11 -7.07 -26.50 22.40
N TRP A 12 -7.74 -27.39 21.66
CA TRP A 12 -8.02 -27.22 20.24
C TRP A 12 -9.00 -26.08 19.95
N LYS A 13 -10.00 -25.86 20.80
CA LYS A 13 -10.99 -24.79 20.63
C LYS A 13 -10.43 -23.42 21.04
N THR A 14 -9.47 -23.41 21.98
CA THR A 14 -8.73 -22.18 22.31
C THR A 14 -7.77 -21.80 21.19
N LEU A 15 -7.06 -22.77 20.60
CA LEU A 15 -6.16 -22.53 19.47
C LEU A 15 -6.89 -22.01 18.23
N ASP A 16 -8.03 -22.62 17.88
CA ASP A 16 -8.88 -22.18 16.77
C ASP A 16 -9.38 -20.73 16.97
N LYS A 17 -9.84 -20.41 18.18
CA LYS A 17 -10.24 -19.04 18.56
C LYS A 17 -9.10 -18.03 18.43
N ASP A 18 -7.89 -18.39 18.82
CA ASP A 18 -6.74 -17.50 18.75
C ASP A 18 -6.23 -17.34 17.32
N LEU A 19 -6.25 -18.40 16.51
CA LEU A 19 -5.89 -18.33 15.09
C LEU A 19 -6.87 -17.44 14.32
N ALA A 20 -8.18 -17.56 14.62
CA ALA A 20 -9.20 -16.67 14.07
C ALA A 20 -8.94 -15.19 14.43
N ARG A 21 -8.44 -14.91 15.63
CA ARG A 21 -8.06 -13.55 16.05
C ARG A 21 -6.81 -13.06 15.30
N PHE A 22 -5.79 -13.90 15.14
CA PHE A 22 -4.60 -13.54 14.36
C PHE A 22 -4.94 -13.25 12.89
N SER A 23 -5.79 -14.10 12.28
CA SER A 23 -6.27 -13.88 10.93
C SER A 23 -7.07 -12.57 10.78
N GLN A 24 -7.91 -12.24 11.77
CA GLN A 24 -8.61 -10.95 11.79
C GLN A 24 -7.65 -9.76 11.92
N LEU A 25 -6.61 -9.89 12.74
CA LEU A 25 -5.58 -8.85 12.89
C LEU A 25 -4.77 -8.66 11.61
N GLU A 26 -4.39 -9.75 10.94
CA GLU A 26 -3.68 -9.69 9.66
C GLU A 26 -4.53 -9.04 8.58
N ASN A 27 -5.80 -9.43 8.44
CA ASN A 27 -6.71 -8.82 7.48
C ASN A 27 -6.95 -7.33 7.75
N ALA A 28 -7.10 -6.94 9.02
CA ALA A 28 -7.23 -5.54 9.40
C ALA A 28 -5.94 -4.76 9.10
N ALA A 29 -4.77 -5.32 9.42
CA ALA A 29 -3.48 -4.72 9.10
C ALA A 29 -3.27 -4.59 7.59
N ALA A 30 -3.62 -5.62 6.80
CA ALA A 30 -3.53 -5.60 5.35
C ALA A 30 -4.50 -4.60 4.72
N ALA A 31 -5.72 -4.45 5.25
CA ALA A 31 -6.68 -3.45 4.79
C ALA A 31 -6.14 -2.02 4.98
N ILE A 32 -5.44 -1.75 6.07
CA ILE A 32 -4.81 -0.45 6.34
C ILE A 32 -3.51 -0.27 5.55
N GLY A 33 -2.72 -1.34 5.40
CA GLY A 33 -1.42 -1.30 4.73
C GLY A 33 -1.50 -1.18 3.20
N ARG A 34 -2.53 -1.75 2.57
CA ARG A 34 -2.71 -1.76 1.11
C ARG A 34 -2.68 -0.35 0.49
N PRO A 35 -3.48 0.64 0.96
CA PRO A 35 -3.40 2.01 0.46
C PRO A 35 -2.03 2.67 0.67
N MET A 36 -1.35 2.36 1.79
CA MET A 36 -0.06 2.98 2.12
C MET A 36 1.06 2.54 1.16
N VAL A 37 1.03 1.29 0.69
CA VAL A 37 2.00 0.80 -0.31
C VAL A 37 1.88 1.60 -1.62
N ALA A 38 0.66 1.85 -2.08
CA ALA A 38 0.43 2.64 -3.30
C ALA A 38 0.96 4.08 -3.17
N ILE A 39 0.74 4.72 -2.02
CA ILE A 39 1.29 6.05 -1.72
C ILE A 39 2.83 6.02 -1.70
N GLY A 40 3.43 5.01 -1.07
CA GLY A 40 4.89 4.84 -1.01
C GLY A 40 5.53 4.70 -2.38
N ILE A 41 4.97 3.82 -3.23
CA ILE A 41 5.45 3.62 -4.60
C ILE A 41 5.29 4.91 -5.42
N SER A 42 4.16 5.59 -5.29
CA SER A 42 3.88 6.86 -5.99
C SER A 42 4.90 7.95 -5.63
N PHE A 43 5.23 8.06 -4.33
CA PHE A 43 6.24 9.01 -3.86
C PHE A 43 7.63 8.69 -4.41
N ILE A 44 8.05 7.42 -4.33
CA ILE A 44 9.34 6.97 -4.89
C ILE A 44 9.42 7.27 -6.39
N PHE A 45 8.35 7.00 -7.14
CA PHE A 45 8.30 7.28 -8.58
C PHE A 45 8.54 8.76 -8.90
N VAL A 46 7.86 9.67 -8.20
CA VAL A 46 8.06 11.11 -8.38
C VAL A 46 9.49 11.54 -8.05
N VAL A 47 10.06 11.02 -6.96
CA VAL A 47 11.46 11.30 -6.58
C VAL A 47 12.43 10.81 -7.64
N VAL A 48 12.23 9.60 -8.18
CA VAL A 48 13.07 9.05 -9.25
C VAL A 48 12.98 9.91 -10.50
N CYS A 49 11.79 10.35 -10.91
CA CYS A 49 11.62 11.25 -12.06
C CYS A 49 12.34 12.60 -11.83
N ALA A 50 12.22 13.18 -10.64
CA ALA A 50 12.88 14.44 -10.30
C ALA A 50 14.42 14.31 -10.31
N LEU A 51 14.96 13.25 -9.72
CA LEU A 51 16.39 12.96 -9.71
C LEU A 51 16.93 12.68 -11.11
N ALA A 52 16.20 11.90 -11.92
CA ALA A 52 16.56 11.65 -13.31
C ALA A 52 16.55 12.95 -14.13
N ALA A 53 15.53 13.78 -13.99
CA ALA A 53 15.46 15.08 -14.67
C ALA A 53 16.64 15.99 -14.26
N PHE A 54 16.97 16.03 -12.97
CA PHE A 54 18.11 16.82 -12.47
C PHE A 54 19.44 16.31 -13.04
N ALA A 55 19.66 14.99 -13.03
CA ALA A 55 20.89 14.38 -13.52
C ALA A 55 21.08 14.58 -15.03
N LEU A 56 19.99 14.51 -15.81
CA LEU A 56 20.02 14.59 -17.27
C LEU A 56 19.99 16.02 -17.81
N ALA A 57 19.35 16.97 -17.11
CA ALA A 57 19.25 18.36 -17.54
C ALA A 57 20.56 19.16 -17.40
N GLY A 58 21.53 18.64 -16.64
CA GLY A 58 22.80 19.32 -16.38
C GLY A 58 22.68 20.52 -15.44
N HIS A 59 23.72 21.35 -15.36
CA HIS A 59 23.82 22.48 -14.41
C HIS A 59 23.65 23.82 -15.11
N GLY A 60 22.42 24.18 -15.48
CA GLY A 60 22.09 25.45 -16.13
C GLY A 60 20.90 26.16 -15.47
N SER A 61 20.66 27.42 -15.86
CA SER A 61 19.57 28.22 -15.29
C SER A 61 18.17 27.60 -15.50
N GLY A 62 18.00 26.72 -16.49
CA GLY A 62 16.72 26.06 -16.79
C GLY A 62 16.49 24.73 -16.05
N THR A 63 17.50 24.20 -15.34
CA THR A 63 17.44 22.86 -14.73
C THR A 63 16.27 22.74 -13.74
N LEU A 64 16.03 23.76 -12.91
CA LEU A 64 14.93 23.75 -11.95
C LEU A 64 13.55 23.71 -12.63
N ILE A 65 13.40 24.38 -13.76
CA ILE A 65 12.15 24.37 -14.53
C ILE A 65 11.90 22.97 -15.11
N ILE A 66 12.95 22.32 -15.63
CA ILE A 66 12.87 20.96 -16.17
C ILE A 66 12.49 19.96 -15.07
N VAL A 67 13.13 20.05 -13.90
CA VAL A 67 12.81 19.19 -12.75
C VAL A 67 11.37 19.42 -12.29
N ALA A 68 10.93 20.68 -12.17
CA ALA A 68 9.54 20.98 -11.82
C ALA A 68 8.56 20.39 -12.84
N ALA A 69 8.81 20.58 -14.13
CA ALA A 69 7.99 20.00 -15.20
C ALA A 69 7.93 18.47 -15.13
N ALA A 70 9.05 17.80 -14.83
CA ALA A 70 9.09 16.35 -14.66
C ALA A 70 8.26 15.87 -13.46
N VAL A 71 8.28 16.61 -12.34
CA VAL A 71 7.43 16.30 -11.17
C VAL A 71 5.94 16.43 -11.52
N PHE A 72 5.54 17.50 -12.20
CA PHE A 72 4.16 17.66 -12.66
C PHE A 72 3.76 16.56 -13.65
N GLY A 73 4.64 16.21 -14.59
CA GLY A 73 4.43 15.10 -15.52
C GLY A 73 4.26 13.75 -14.81
N ALA A 74 5.09 13.46 -13.81
CA ALA A 74 4.99 12.25 -13.00
C ALA A 74 3.67 12.21 -12.21
N TYR A 75 3.26 13.33 -11.62
CA TYR A 75 1.96 13.45 -10.94
C TYR A 75 0.79 13.19 -11.91
N MET A 76 0.84 13.76 -13.12
CA MET A 76 -0.19 13.52 -14.14
C MET A 76 -0.20 12.06 -14.62
N ALA A 77 0.96 11.43 -14.79
CA ALA A 77 1.06 10.02 -15.14
C ALA A 77 0.42 9.11 -14.09
N LEU A 78 0.65 9.40 -12.81
CA LEU A 78 0.00 8.68 -11.71
C LEU A 78 -1.53 8.88 -11.73
N ASN A 79 -1.99 10.13 -11.86
CA ASN A 79 -3.41 10.44 -11.80
C ASN A 79 -4.20 9.92 -13.00
N ILE A 80 -3.69 10.09 -14.22
CA ILE A 80 -4.32 9.57 -15.44
C ILE A 80 -4.21 8.04 -15.47
N GLY A 81 -3.03 7.48 -15.18
CA GLY A 81 -2.81 6.04 -15.21
C GLY A 81 -3.64 5.28 -14.17
N ALA A 82 -3.76 5.80 -12.95
CA ALA A 82 -4.61 5.19 -11.93
C ALA A 82 -6.09 5.22 -12.33
N ASN A 83 -6.55 6.34 -12.91
CA ASN A 83 -7.90 6.45 -13.44
C ASN A 83 -8.13 5.50 -14.63
N ASP A 84 -7.16 5.37 -15.55
CA ASP A 84 -7.24 4.45 -16.68
C ASP A 84 -7.30 2.99 -16.22
N VAL A 85 -6.47 2.59 -15.26
CA VAL A 85 -6.52 1.24 -14.66
C VAL A 85 -7.86 1.00 -13.98
N ALA A 86 -8.38 1.94 -13.19
CA ALA A 86 -9.67 1.78 -12.54
C ALA A 86 -10.83 1.62 -13.54
N ASN A 87 -10.74 2.29 -14.69
CA ASN A 87 -11.75 2.22 -15.75
C ASN A 87 -11.60 0.98 -16.65
N ASN A 88 -10.41 0.42 -16.79
CA ASN A 88 -10.15 -0.78 -17.59
C ASN A 88 -10.23 -2.09 -16.79
N MET A 89 -10.26 -2.00 -15.46
CA MET A 89 -10.67 -3.08 -14.58
C MET A 89 -12.20 -3.21 -14.62
N GLY A 90 -12.72 -3.92 -15.64
CA GLY A 90 -14.08 -4.48 -15.62
C GLY A 90 -14.30 -5.41 -14.40
N PRO A 91 -15.44 -6.11 -14.25
CA PRO A 91 -15.76 -6.86 -13.04
C PRO A 91 -14.85 -8.09 -12.87
N ALA A 92 -13.62 -7.85 -12.42
CA ALA A 92 -12.74 -8.78 -11.73
C ALA A 92 -12.98 -8.73 -10.21
N VAL A 93 -14.05 -8.04 -9.80
CA VAL A 93 -14.64 -8.04 -8.46
C VAL A 93 -15.87 -8.96 -8.48
N GLY A 94 -15.59 -10.26 -8.60
CA GLY A 94 -16.34 -11.32 -7.93
C GLY A 94 -15.53 -11.78 -6.73
#